data_AF-A0A4R6CTS6-F1
#
_entry.id   AF-A0A4R6CTS6-F1
#
_cell.length_a   1.000
_cell.length_b   1.000
_cell.length_c   1.000
_cell.angle_alpha   90.00
_cell.angle_beta   90.00
_cell.angle_gamma   90.00
#
_symmetry.space_group_name_H-M   'P 1'
#
loop_
_entity.id
_entity.type
_entity.pdbx_description
1 polymer ?
#
loop_
_entity_poly.entity_id
_entity_poly.type
_entity_poly.pdbx_seq_one_letter_code
_entity_poly.pdbx_strand_id
1 'polypeptide(L)'
;KQHYVIGWENHLSELIQIKNIHPETIKMMAAIACGFKPKEIMILHVNELLVKVKENDVREYIQNHTNFANNDNPYLFARRDGKHYASDFNINPKIAPDRSIVGMPLTTHKLRMSYVYSVLSNSKLREADYIEKLHLSMKTLNYYRKNMTLYVETSKFELKK
;
A
#
# COMPACT_ATOMS: atom_id res chain seq x y z
N LYS A 1 -2.51 -11.11 20.75
CA LYS A 1 -2.13 -9.78 20.20
C LYS A 1 -2.65 -9.68 18.76
N GLN A 2 -2.74 -8.49 18.16
CA GLN A 2 -3.07 -8.36 16.74
C GLN A 2 -1.85 -8.71 15.89
N HIS A 3 -2.03 -9.61 14.92
CA HIS A 3 -0.94 -10.05 14.05
C HIS A 3 -0.88 -9.26 12.74
N TYR A 4 0.34 -8.89 12.32
CA TYR A 4 0.62 -8.21 11.05
C TYR A 4 1.83 -8.83 10.34
N VAL A 5 1.67 -9.17 9.05
CA VAL A 5 2.78 -9.58 8.18
C VAL A 5 3.48 -8.33 7.68
N ILE A 6 4.80 -8.17 7.85
CA ILE A 6 5.56 -6.95 7.52
C ILE A 6 6.67 -7.24 6.49
N GLY A 7 7.17 -6.20 5.81
CA GLY A 7 8.28 -6.30 4.87
C GLY A 7 7.90 -6.58 3.42
N TRP A 8 6.60 -6.76 3.12
CA TRP A 8 6.07 -7.02 1.78
C TRP A 8 6.36 -5.89 0.79
N GLU A 9 6.57 -4.66 1.26
CA GLU A 9 6.85 -3.51 0.42
C GLU A 9 8.16 -3.66 -0.36
N ASN A 10 9.08 -4.51 0.11
CA ASN A 10 10.34 -4.81 -0.59
C ASN A 10 10.18 -5.85 -1.70
N HIS A 11 8.98 -6.45 -1.84
CA HIS A 11 8.68 -7.52 -2.80
C HIS A 11 7.73 -7.06 -3.90
N LEU A 12 7.50 -5.76 -4.10
CA LEU A 12 6.56 -5.25 -5.12
C LEU A 12 6.91 -5.76 -6.53
N SER A 13 8.19 -5.75 -6.91
CA SER A 13 8.66 -6.29 -8.19
C SER A 13 8.38 -7.79 -8.35
N GLU A 14 8.41 -8.56 -7.27
CA GLU A 14 8.07 -9.99 -7.31
C GLU A 14 6.55 -10.20 -7.38
N LEU A 15 5.78 -9.36 -6.66
CA LEU A 15 4.32 -9.41 -6.60
C LEU A 15 3.67 -9.15 -7.96
N ILE A 16 4.21 -8.23 -8.77
CA ILE A 16 3.68 -7.94 -10.12
C ILE A 16 3.86 -9.12 -11.09
N GLN A 17 4.74 -10.08 -10.78
CA GLN A 17 4.95 -11.26 -11.61
C GLN A 17 3.97 -12.39 -11.29
N ILE A 18 3.18 -12.27 -10.21
CA ILE A 18 2.22 -13.30 -9.84
C ILE A 18 1.07 -13.31 -10.84
N LYS A 19 0.80 -14.48 -11.42
CA LYS A 19 -0.33 -14.67 -12.33
C LYS A 19 -1.65 -14.42 -11.60
N ASN A 20 -2.59 -13.79 -12.31
CA ASN A 20 -3.97 -13.53 -11.86
C ASN A 20 -4.10 -12.59 -10.66
N ILE A 21 -3.04 -11.87 -10.26
CA ILE A 21 -3.19 -10.79 -9.28
C ILE A 21 -3.95 -9.63 -9.92
N HIS A 22 -4.92 -9.06 -9.20
CA HIS A 22 -5.67 -7.93 -9.72
C HIS A 22 -4.77 -6.68 -9.72
N PRO A 23 -4.79 -5.86 -10.79
CA PRO A 23 -4.01 -4.62 -10.82
C PRO A 23 -4.34 -3.66 -9.67
N GLU A 24 -5.60 -3.65 -9.20
CA GLU A 24 -6.00 -2.86 -8.03
C GLU A 24 -5.24 -3.24 -6.76
N THR A 25 -4.86 -4.52 -6.60
CA THR A 25 -4.06 -4.99 -5.47
C THR A 25 -2.67 -4.38 -5.51
N ILE A 26 -1.98 -4.47 -6.66
CA ILE A 26 -0.66 -3.87 -6.84
C ILE A 26 -0.70 -2.35 -6.64
N LYS A 27 -1.68 -1.66 -7.25
CA LYS A 27 -1.84 -0.21 -7.10
C LYS A 27 -2.03 0.20 -5.63
N MET A 28 -2.86 -0.53 -4.89
CA MET A 28 -3.10 -0.26 -3.47
C MET A 28 -1.84 -0.50 -2.63
N MET A 29 -1.15 -1.63 -2.86
CA MET A 29 0.08 -1.98 -2.15
C MET A 29 1.20 -0.97 -2.45
N ALA A 30 1.40 -0.60 -3.71
CA ALA A 30 2.39 0.42 -4.11
C ALA A 30 2.08 1.79 -3.48
N ALA A 31 0.83 2.24 -3.50
CA ALA A 31 0.46 3.51 -2.87
C ALA A 31 0.69 3.51 -1.36
N ILE A 32 0.37 2.40 -0.68
CA ILE A 32 0.64 2.26 0.76
C ILE A 32 2.15 2.22 1.04
N ALA A 33 2.94 1.52 0.23
CA ALA A 33 4.40 1.47 0.33
C ALA A 33 5.06 2.84 0.12
N CYS A 34 4.44 3.72 -0.67
CA CYS A 34 4.84 5.12 -0.82
C CYS A 34 4.35 6.04 0.32
N GLY A 35 3.70 5.51 1.35
CA GLY A 35 3.29 6.26 2.55
C GLY A 35 1.90 6.87 2.50
N PHE A 36 1.16 6.73 1.40
CA PHE A 36 -0.19 7.28 1.29
C PHE A 36 -1.16 6.58 2.25
N LYS A 37 -2.00 7.37 2.92
CA LYS A 37 -3.08 6.87 3.78
C LYS A 37 -4.27 6.42 2.93
N PRO A 38 -5.08 5.46 3.39
CA PRO A 38 -6.24 4.98 2.63
C PRO A 38 -7.16 6.08 2.08
N LYS A 39 -7.41 7.15 2.86
CA LYS A 39 -8.21 8.30 2.41
C LYS A 39 -7.52 9.13 1.32
N GLU A 40 -6.20 9.29 1.40
CA GLU A 40 -5.39 10.00 0.39
C GLU A 40 -5.38 9.21 -0.91
N ILE A 41 -5.26 7.88 -0.83
CA ILE A 41 -5.26 6.96 -2.00
C ILE A 41 -6.55 7.08 -2.83
N MET A 42 -7.70 7.34 -2.20
CA MET A 42 -8.96 7.45 -2.92
C MET A 42 -9.00 8.63 -3.88
N ILE A 43 -8.27 9.71 -3.59
CA ILE A 43 -8.20 10.91 -4.43
C ILE A 43 -6.83 11.06 -5.12
N LEU A 44 -5.98 10.04 -5.04
CA LEU A 44 -4.61 10.07 -5.55
C LEU A 44 -4.62 9.97 -7.08
N HIS A 45 -3.90 10.87 -7.76
CA HIS A 45 -3.66 10.74 -9.18
C HIS A 45 -2.48 9.81 -9.48
N VAL A 46 -2.50 9.20 -10.66
CA VAL A 46 -1.49 8.20 -11.05
C VAL A 46 -0.09 8.80 -11.09
N ASN A 47 0.09 10.00 -11.65
CA ASN A 47 1.42 10.61 -11.73
C ASN A 47 2.01 10.91 -10.34
N GLU A 48 1.18 11.25 -9.35
CA GLU A 48 1.63 11.47 -7.96
C GLU A 48 2.17 10.20 -7.32
N LEU A 49 1.63 9.03 -7.70
CA LEU A 49 2.18 7.75 -7.28
C LEU A 49 3.47 7.42 -8.04
N LEU A 50 3.46 7.57 -9.37
CA LEU A 50 4.58 7.17 -10.23
C LEU A 50 5.89 7.92 -9.92
N VAL A 51 5.81 9.17 -9.45
CA VAL A 51 7.02 9.91 -9.03
C VAL A 51 7.63 9.41 -7.71
N LYS A 52 6.88 8.62 -6.92
CA LYS A 52 7.32 8.07 -5.62
C LYS A 52 7.71 6.60 -5.66
N VAL A 53 7.18 5.82 -6.61
CA VAL A 53 7.55 4.41 -6.80
C VAL A 53 8.98 4.34 -7.33
N LYS A 54 9.83 3.53 -6.69
CA LYS A 54 11.26 3.46 -7.01
C LYS A 54 11.56 2.48 -8.15
N GLU A 55 10.82 1.38 -8.16
CA GLU A 55 11.01 0.23 -9.02
C GLU A 55 10.41 0.51 -10.41
N ASN A 56 11.23 0.41 -11.46
CA ASN A 56 10.80 0.74 -12.84
C ASN A 56 9.70 -0.17 -13.35
N ASP A 57 9.82 -1.47 -13.08
CA ASP A 57 8.86 -2.50 -13.47
C ASP A 57 7.50 -2.30 -12.77
N VAL A 58 7.50 -1.89 -11.50
CA VAL A 58 6.27 -1.56 -10.77
C VAL A 58 5.62 -0.31 -11.37
N ARG A 59 6.41 0.72 -11.74
CA ARG A 59 5.88 1.91 -12.44
C ARG A 59 5.24 1.55 -13.77
N GLU A 60 5.94 0.79 -14.59
CA GLU A 60 5.46 0.33 -15.89
C GLU A 60 4.19 -0.52 -15.73
N TYR A 61 4.15 -1.43 -14.76
CA TYR A 61 2.96 -2.22 -14.45
C TYR A 61 1.76 -1.32 -14.11
N ILE A 62 1.94 -0.31 -13.24
CA ILE A 62 0.87 0.62 -12.87
C ILE A 62 0.38 1.40 -14.09
N GLN A 63 1.28 1.86 -14.95
CA GLN A 63 0.94 2.57 -16.18
C GLN A 63 0.14 1.69 -17.15
N ASN A 64 0.63 0.48 -17.45
CA ASN A 64 -0.01 -0.45 -18.37
C ASN A 64 -1.40 -0.91 -17.91
N HIS A 65 -1.68 -0.84 -16.60
CA HIS A 65 -2.98 -1.19 -16.03
C HIS A 65 -3.81 0.02 -15.61
N THR A 66 -3.51 1.21 -16.15
CA THR A 66 -4.27 2.44 -15.93
C THR A 66 -4.97 2.85 -17.22
N ASN A 67 -6.25 3.22 -17.10
CA ASN A 67 -7.00 3.74 -18.21
C ASN A 67 -6.79 5.26 -18.35
N PHE A 68 -6.08 5.67 -19.40
CA PHE A 68 -5.80 7.07 -19.74
C PHE A 68 -6.75 7.65 -20.80
N ALA A 69 -7.77 6.91 -21.25
CA ALA A 69 -8.59 7.30 -22.40
C ALA A 69 -9.29 8.67 -22.28
N ASN A 70 -9.56 9.13 -21.05
CA ASN A 70 -10.29 10.37 -20.79
C ASN A 70 -9.46 11.45 -20.08
N ASN A 71 -8.23 11.14 -19.64
CA ASN A 71 -7.40 12.03 -18.83
C ASN A 71 -5.95 11.51 -18.81
N ASP A 72 -4.99 12.38 -19.12
CA ASP A 72 -3.54 12.07 -19.10
C ASP A 72 -2.99 11.87 -17.68
N ASN A 73 -3.75 12.26 -16.66
CA ASN A 73 -3.44 12.01 -15.26
C ASN A 73 -4.70 11.60 -14.48
N PRO A 74 -5.22 10.38 -14.71
CA PRO A 74 -6.43 9.90 -14.06
C PRO A 74 -6.20 9.63 -12.58
N TYR A 75 -7.28 9.52 -11.81
CA TYR A 75 -7.21 8.96 -10.46
C TYR A 75 -6.70 7.52 -10.51
N LEU A 76 -5.89 7.12 -9.53
CA LEU A 76 -5.37 5.76 -9.38
C LEU A 76 -6.50 4.72 -9.41
N PHE A 77 -7.61 5.08 -8.75
CA PHE A 77 -8.86 4.35 -8.74
C PHE A 77 -9.99 5.22 -9.28
N ALA A 78 -10.13 5.25 -10.61
CA ALA A 78 -11.19 5.97 -11.29
C ALA A 78 -12.43 5.09 -11.54
N ARG A 79 -13.60 5.73 -11.47
CA ARG A 79 -14.87 5.23 -11.99
C ARG A 79 -14.89 5.36 -13.51
N ARG A 80 -15.93 4.78 -14.15
CA ARG A 80 -16.12 4.86 -15.61
C ARG A 80 -16.23 6.31 -16.14
N ASP A 81 -16.76 7.22 -15.32
CA ASP A 81 -16.88 8.65 -15.64
C ASP A 81 -15.58 9.45 -15.34
N GLY A 82 -14.50 8.77 -15.00
CA GLY A 82 -13.20 9.39 -14.68
C GLY A 82 -13.11 9.99 -13.28
N LYS A 83 -14.20 9.99 -12.49
CA LYS A 83 -14.19 10.51 -11.11
C LYS A 83 -13.63 9.49 -10.13
N HIS A 84 -13.13 9.96 -9.00
CA HIS A 84 -12.65 9.08 -7.95
C HIS A 84 -13.80 8.38 -7.18
N TYR A 85 -13.47 7.31 -6.45
CA TYR A 85 -14.38 6.72 -5.47
C TYR A 85 -14.38 7.54 -4.17
N ALA A 86 -15.52 7.61 -3.47
CA ALA A 86 -15.63 8.30 -2.19
C ALA A 86 -14.98 7.53 -1.03
N SER A 87 -14.85 6.21 -1.17
CA SER A 87 -14.26 5.31 -0.20
C SER A 87 -13.71 4.05 -0.87
N ASP A 88 -12.98 3.27 -0.08
CA ASP A 88 -12.40 1.98 -0.48
C ASP A 88 -13.44 0.84 -0.60
N PHE A 89 -14.73 1.13 -0.36
CA PHE A 89 -15.83 0.16 -0.46
C PHE A 89 -15.88 -0.55 -1.83
N ASN A 90 -15.54 0.16 -2.91
CA ASN A 90 -15.53 -0.40 -4.26
C ASN A 90 -14.21 -1.10 -4.64
N ILE A 91 -13.16 -0.91 -3.84
CA ILE A 91 -11.82 -1.44 -4.09
C ILE A 91 -11.57 -2.70 -3.25
N ASN A 92 -12.01 -2.70 -2.00
CA ASN A 92 -11.86 -3.83 -1.08
C ASN A 92 -12.37 -5.17 -1.66
N PRO A 93 -13.54 -5.25 -2.34
CA PRO A 93 -14.00 -6.49 -2.95
C PRO A 93 -13.12 -6.99 -4.10
N LYS A 94 -12.40 -6.09 -4.80
CA LYS A 94 -11.50 -6.45 -5.91
C LYS A 94 -10.18 -7.03 -5.41
N ILE A 95 -9.66 -6.49 -4.31
CA ILE A 95 -8.37 -6.92 -3.74
C ILE A 95 -8.53 -8.10 -2.77
N ALA A 96 -9.72 -8.31 -2.19
CA ALA A 96 -9.95 -9.36 -1.21
C ALA A 96 -9.65 -10.79 -1.69
N PRO A 97 -9.96 -11.20 -2.94
CA PRO A 97 -9.62 -12.53 -3.45
C PRO A 97 -8.10 -12.82 -3.44
N ASP A 98 -7.29 -11.79 -3.71
CA ASP A 98 -5.84 -11.90 -3.83
C ASP A 98 -5.15 -12.17 -2.49
N ARG A 99 -5.86 -12.10 -1.36
CA ARG A 99 -5.30 -12.42 -0.03
C ARG A 99 -4.69 -13.82 0.02
N SER A 100 -5.28 -14.75 -0.73
CA SER A 100 -4.83 -16.15 -0.81
C SER A 100 -3.58 -16.30 -1.67
N ILE A 101 -3.49 -15.49 -2.71
CA ILE A 101 -2.37 -15.41 -3.66
C ILE A 101 -1.16 -14.77 -2.98
N VAL A 102 -1.35 -13.59 -2.39
CA VAL A 102 -0.30 -12.83 -1.70
C VAL A 102 0.06 -13.47 -0.35
N GLY A 103 -0.87 -14.19 0.28
CA GLY A 103 -0.64 -14.87 1.56
C GLY A 103 -0.78 -13.96 2.79
N MET A 104 -1.46 -12.81 2.67
CA MET A 104 -1.70 -11.90 3.80
C MET A 104 -3.04 -11.15 3.67
N PRO A 105 -3.57 -10.57 4.77
CA PRO A 105 -4.76 -9.72 4.71
C PRO A 105 -4.54 -8.47 3.85
N LEU A 106 -5.44 -8.21 2.89
CA LEU A 106 -5.34 -7.09 1.94
C LEU A 106 -6.33 -5.94 2.19
N THR A 107 -6.97 -5.85 3.36
CA THR A 107 -7.82 -4.68 3.63
C THR A 107 -6.94 -3.43 3.76
N THR A 108 -7.43 -2.28 3.28
CA THR A 108 -6.67 -1.00 3.31
C THR A 108 -6.07 -0.70 4.68
N HIS A 109 -6.85 -0.89 5.75
CA HIS A 109 -6.38 -0.71 7.12
C HIS A 109 -5.28 -1.70 7.50
N LYS A 110 -5.44 -3.01 7.19
CA LYS A 110 -4.44 -4.03 7.52
C LYS A 110 -3.15 -3.83 6.74
N LEU A 111 -3.23 -3.51 5.45
CA LEU A 111 -2.07 -3.15 4.63
C LEU A 111 -1.35 -1.92 5.18
N ARG A 112 -2.10 -0.86 5.53
CA ARG A 112 -1.49 0.37 6.08
C ARG A 112 -0.76 0.10 7.39
N MET A 113 -1.40 -0.63 8.31
CA MET A 113 -0.80 -0.96 9.61
C MET A 113 0.40 -1.89 9.47
N SER A 114 0.31 -2.86 8.57
CA SER A 114 1.45 -3.70 8.19
C SER A 114 2.64 -2.86 7.72
N TYR A 115 2.43 -1.90 6.81
CA TYR A 115 3.49 -1.00 6.37
C TYR A 115 4.02 -0.11 7.51
N VAL A 116 3.14 0.46 8.36
CA VAL A 116 3.58 1.22 9.56
C VAL A 116 4.55 0.39 10.39
N TYR A 117 4.17 -0.85 10.72
CA TYR A 117 4.98 -1.70 11.58
C TYR A 117 6.24 -2.19 10.89
N SER A 118 6.23 -2.38 9.57
CA SER A 118 7.43 -2.66 8.80
C SER A 118 8.47 -1.54 8.93
N VAL A 119 8.04 -0.29 8.72
CA VAL A 119 8.93 0.86 8.87
C VAL A 119 9.42 0.99 10.32
N LEU A 120 8.53 0.87 11.31
CA LEU A 120 8.88 0.94 12.74
C LEU A 120 9.83 -0.16 13.21
N SER A 121 9.82 -1.33 12.56
CA SER A 121 10.78 -2.40 12.82
C SER A 121 12.20 -2.07 12.35
N ASN A 122 12.41 -1.03 11.55
CA ASN A 122 13.72 -0.62 11.08
C ASN A 122 14.43 0.30 12.09
N SER A 123 15.22 -0.29 12.99
CA SER A 123 15.98 0.42 14.03
C SER A 123 17.01 1.44 13.52
N LYS A 124 17.28 1.49 12.21
CA LYS A 124 18.25 2.42 11.61
C LYS A 124 17.67 3.81 11.32
N LEU A 125 16.34 3.97 11.38
CA LEU A 125 15.67 5.24 11.07
C LEU A 125 15.64 6.16 12.28
N ARG A 126 15.84 7.45 12.06
CA ARG A 126 15.65 8.51 13.05
C ARG A 126 14.18 8.90 13.15
N GLU A 127 13.82 9.61 14.21
CA GLU A 127 12.43 10.02 14.46
C GLU A 127 11.81 10.80 13.29
N ALA A 128 12.55 11.77 12.76
CA ALA A 128 12.13 12.55 11.60
C ALA A 128 11.87 11.67 10.37
N ASP A 129 12.68 10.65 10.14
CA ASP A 129 12.54 9.73 9.00
C ASP A 129 11.22 8.93 9.09
N TYR A 130 10.79 8.54 10.30
CA TYR A 130 9.50 7.87 10.48
C TYR A 130 8.32 8.79 10.17
N ILE A 131 8.39 10.04 10.67
CA ILE A 131 7.35 11.06 10.45
C ILE A 131 7.20 11.31 8.94
N GLU A 132 8.32 11.49 8.25
CA GLU A 132 8.35 11.72 6.81
C GLU A 132 7.85 10.49 6.04
N LYS A 133 8.44 9.30 6.24
CA LYS A 133 8.06 8.09 5.48
C LYS A 133 6.62 7.65 5.68
N LEU A 134 6.06 7.88 6.88
CA LEU A 134 4.71 7.44 7.22
C LEU A 134 3.66 8.55 7.10
N HIS A 135 4.08 9.79 6.80
CA HIS A 135 3.21 10.98 6.81
C HIS A 135 2.37 11.08 8.10
N LEU A 136 3.02 10.93 9.27
CA LEU A 136 2.36 10.90 10.58
C LEU A 136 2.76 12.10 11.44
N SER A 137 1.84 12.53 12.32
CA SER A 137 2.22 13.39 13.43
C SER A 137 2.97 12.62 14.52
N MET A 138 3.77 13.32 15.32
CA MET A 138 4.49 12.74 16.47
C MET A 138 3.55 11.98 17.42
N LYS A 139 2.38 12.55 17.70
CA LYS A 139 1.35 11.92 18.54
C LYS A 139 0.93 10.55 18.00
N THR A 140 0.73 10.46 16.69
CA THR A 140 0.30 9.22 16.02
C THR A 140 1.43 8.20 15.97
N LEU A 141 2.67 8.65 15.74
CA LEU A 141 3.86 7.82 15.79
C LEU A 141 4.02 7.15 17.16
N ASN A 142 3.92 7.93 18.24
CA ASN A 142 4.01 7.42 19.61
C ASN A 142 2.89 6.44 19.95
N TYR A 143 1.68 6.69 19.47
CA TYR A 143 0.56 5.74 19.59
C TYR A 143 0.88 4.40 18.93
N TYR A 144 1.40 4.40 17.70
CA TYR A 144 1.76 3.15 17.01
C TYR A 144 2.92 2.42 17.67
N ARG A 145 3.95 3.13 18.15
CA ARG A 145 5.04 2.52 18.93
C ARG A 145 4.52 1.83 20.19
N LYS A 146 3.65 2.50 20.95
CA LYS A 146 3.02 1.92 22.14
C LYS A 146 2.22 0.66 21.80
N ASN A 147 1.43 0.72 20.73
CA ASN A 147 0.67 -0.44 20.26
C ASN A 147 1.57 -1.58 19.79
N MET A 148 2.69 -1.26 19.13
CA MET A 148 3.66 -2.24 18.66
C MET A 148 4.24 -3.05 19.83
N THR A 149 4.61 -2.38 20.92
CA THR A 149 5.15 -3.02 22.12
C THR A 149 4.11 -3.86 22.87
N LEU A 150 2.88 -3.35 23.02
CA LEU A 150 1.89 -3.93 23.94
C LEU A 150 0.93 -4.92 23.27
N TYR A 151 0.54 -4.66 22.03
CA TYR A 151 -0.66 -5.28 21.45
C TYR A 151 -0.44 -5.93 20.08
N VAL A 152 0.77 -5.86 19.53
CA VAL A 152 1.07 -6.32 18.16
C VAL A 152 2.11 -7.43 18.17
N GLU A 153 1.91 -8.39 17.26
CA GLU A 153 2.90 -9.37 16.85
C GLU A 153 3.14 -9.23 15.35
N THR A 154 4.40 -9.38 14.93
CA THR A 154 4.77 -9.30 13.52
C THR A 154 5.43 -10.59 13.04
N SER A 155 5.17 -10.93 11.77
CA SER A 155 5.90 -11.96 11.02
C SER A 155 6.46 -11.36 9.75
N LYS A 156 7.53 -11.96 9.22
CA LYS A 156 8.09 -11.54 7.94
C LYS A 156 7.19 -12.00 6.81
N PHE A 157 7.07 -11.15 5.79
CA PHE A 157 6.45 -11.53 4.54
C PHE A 157 7.30 -12.59 3.83
N GLU A 158 6.64 -13.63 3.34
CA GLU A 158 7.23 -14.68 2.53
C GLU A 158 6.35 -14.88 1.31
N LEU A 159 6.91 -14.67 0.12
CA LEU A 159 6.23 -14.94 -1.12
C LEU A 159 6.09 -16.47 -1.26
N LYS A 160 4.85 -16.96 -1.35
CA LYS A 160 4.62 -18.37 -1.64
C LYS A 160 5.11 -18.66 -3.05
N LYS A 161 6.15 -19.49 -3.16
CA LYS A 161 6.68 -20.00 -4.42
C LYS A 161 5.72 -20.99 -5.05
#